data_AF-A0ABD6IT59-F1
#
_entry.id   AF-A0ABD6IT59-F1
#
_cell.length_a   1.000
_cell.length_b   1.000
_cell.length_c   1.000
_cell.angle_alpha   90.00
_cell.angle_beta   90.00
_cell.angle_gamma   90.00
#
_symmetry.space_group_name_H-M   'P 1'
#
loop_
_entity.id
_entity.type
_entity.pdbx_description
1 polymer ?
#
loop_
_entity_poly.entity_id
_entity_poly.type
_entity_poly.pdbx_seq_one_letter_code
_entity_poly.pdbx_strand_id
1 'polypeptide(L)'
;MTAERTADSRVAGGDPVPVRLAAVYVPAPLPREGRIAFWDPEGAPLPAAAADPEELTVVRRHGAAVRRRQVPALALPLAEALPLLVRARRDPAAHPATACWG
;
A
#
# COMPACT_ATOMS: atom_id res chain seq x y z
N MET A 1 17.91 13.41 -20.80
CA MET A 1 18.59 13.64 -19.50
C MET A 1 17.50 13.84 -18.46
N THR A 2 16.83 12.74 -18.10
CA THR A 2 15.69 12.72 -17.16
C THR A 2 16.26 12.40 -15.79
N ALA A 3 16.04 13.32 -14.84
CA ALA A 3 16.60 13.24 -13.50
C ALA A 3 16.10 12.00 -12.75
N GLU A 4 17.04 11.17 -12.33
CA GLU A 4 16.88 10.22 -11.23
C GLU A 4 16.50 11.02 -9.98
N ARG A 5 15.21 11.03 -9.65
CA ARG A 5 14.77 11.59 -8.38
C ARG A 5 14.86 10.49 -7.34
N THR A 6 16.06 10.32 -6.80
CA THR A 6 16.29 9.56 -5.57
C THR A 6 15.60 10.31 -4.45
N ALA A 7 14.34 9.99 -4.21
CA ALA A 7 13.63 10.44 -3.02
C ALA A 7 14.07 9.55 -1.85
N ASP A 8 15.24 9.87 -1.28
CA ASP A 8 15.55 9.50 0.10
C ASP A 8 14.69 10.40 1.01
N SER A 9 13.38 10.20 1.02
CA SER A 9 12.51 10.86 1.99
C SER A 9 12.53 10.03 3.27
N ARG A 10 13.39 10.42 4.21
CA ARG A 10 13.23 10.01 5.61
C ARG A 10 11.85 10.47 6.06
N VAL A 11 10.88 9.55 6.11
CA VAL A 11 9.57 9.84 6.70
C VAL A 11 9.77 10.01 8.20
N ALA A 12 9.89 11.26 8.63
CA ALA A 12 9.75 11.64 10.02
C ALA A 12 8.31 11.32 10.47
N GLY A 13 8.18 10.35 11.37
CA GLY A 13 7.03 10.17 12.27
C GLY A 13 5.64 10.31 11.63
N GLY A 14 5.33 9.55 10.58
CA GLY A 14 3.96 9.41 10.09
C GLY A 14 3.15 8.47 10.99
N ASP A 15 1.85 8.73 11.13
CA ASP A 15 0.93 7.79 11.77
C ASP A 15 1.13 6.38 11.18
N PRO A 16 1.15 5.33 12.02
CA PRO A 16 1.38 3.97 11.55
C PRO A 16 0.32 3.59 10.51
N VAL A 17 0.75 2.97 9.41
CA VAL A 17 -0.16 2.45 8.39
C VAL A 17 -1.20 1.54 9.06
N PRO A 18 -2.50 1.82 8.94
CA PRO A 18 -3.51 1.02 9.62
C PRO A 18 -3.54 -0.42 9.10
N VAL A 19 -3.54 -1.39 10.02
CA VAL A 19 -3.51 -2.83 9.70
C VAL A 19 -4.72 -3.32 8.90
N ARG A 20 -5.83 -2.57 8.95
CA ARG A 20 -7.07 -2.84 8.19
C ARG A 20 -6.94 -2.61 6.68
N LEU A 21 -5.91 -1.89 6.24
CA LEU A 21 -5.70 -1.62 4.81
C LEU A 21 -5.25 -2.89 4.10
N ALA A 22 -5.71 -3.10 2.87
CA ALA A 22 -5.27 -4.20 2.01
C ALA A 22 -3.94 -3.86 1.33
N ALA A 23 -2.98 -4.79 1.36
CA ALA A 23 -1.66 -4.64 0.76
C ALA A 23 -1.51 -5.42 -0.56
N VAL A 24 -0.85 -4.82 -1.54
CA VAL A 24 -0.46 -5.46 -2.80
C VAL A 24 0.94 -5.01 -3.22
N TYR A 25 1.70 -5.91 -3.84
CA TYR A 25 2.98 -5.58 -4.46
C TYR A 25 2.78 -4.92 -5.83
N VAL A 26 3.42 -3.78 -6.03
CA VAL A 26 3.47 -3.04 -7.30
C VAL A 26 4.87 -3.22 -7.89
N PRO A 27 5.00 -3.90 -9.03
CA PRO A 27 6.30 -4.14 -9.66
C PRO A 27 6.91 -2.86 -10.22
N ALA A 28 8.23 -2.83 -10.25
CA ALA A 28 9.05 -1.83 -10.93
C ALA A 28 10.06 -2.55 -11.85
N PRO A 29 10.76 -1.84 -12.76
CA PRO A 29 11.76 -2.43 -13.65
C PRO A 29 12.83 -3.23 -12.89
N LEU A 30 13.22 -2.77 -11.70
CA LEU A 30 14.08 -3.52 -10.80
C LEU A 30 13.25 -4.05 -9.60
N PRO A 31 13.37 -5.33 -9.21
CA PRO A 31 12.58 -5.88 -8.11
C PRO A 31 12.73 -5.12 -6.78
N ARG A 32 13.92 -4.61 -6.49
CA ARG A 32 14.20 -3.82 -5.27
C ARG A 32 13.55 -2.43 -5.27
N GLU A 33 13.15 -1.95 -6.44
CA GLU A 33 12.42 -0.68 -6.62
C GLU A 33 10.90 -0.90 -6.60
N GLY A 34 10.45 -2.15 -6.48
CA GLY A 34 9.05 -2.47 -6.25
C GLY A 34 8.55 -1.84 -4.94
N ARG A 35 7.24 -1.68 -4.84
CA ARG A 35 6.57 -1.02 -3.72
C ARG A 35 5.45 -1.89 -3.18
N ILE A 36 5.09 -1.67 -1.92
CA ILE A 36 3.84 -2.20 -1.36
C ILE A 36 2.84 -1.06 -1.30
N ALA A 37 1.71 -1.24 -1.96
CA ALA A 37 0.64 -0.27 -1.95
C ALA A 37 -0.49 -0.73 -1.02
N PHE A 38 -0.87 0.15 -0.10
CA PHE A 38 -1.93 -0.04 0.88
C PHE A 38 -3.17 0.77 0.48
N TRP A 39 -4.33 0.13 0.37
CA TRP A 39 -5.59 0.79 0.05
C TRP A 39 -6.71 0.32 0.97
N ASP A 40 -7.73 1.17 1.16
CA ASP A 40 -8.86 0.86 2.04
C ASP A 40 -10.02 0.22 1.25
N PRO A 41 -10.46 -1.00 1.62
CA PRO A 41 -11.59 -1.61 0.96
C PRO A 41 -12.92 -0.88 1.12
N GLU A 42 -13.08 -0.17 2.22
CA GLU A 42 -14.28 0.63 2.48
C GLU A 42 -14.15 2.05 1.91
N GLY A 43 -13.00 2.40 1.33
CA GLY A 43 -12.75 3.70 0.72
C GLY A 43 -12.56 4.83 1.73
N ALA A 44 -12.25 4.50 2.99
CA ALA A 44 -11.94 5.51 3.99
C ALA A 44 -10.64 6.26 3.64
N PRO A 45 -10.49 7.52 4.10
CA PRO A 45 -9.28 8.30 3.85
C PRO A 45 -8.01 7.59 4.32
N LEU A 46 -6.97 7.65 3.48
CA LEU A 46 -5.64 7.14 3.81
C LEU A 46 -4.86 8.16 4.67
N PRO A 47 -3.91 7.71 5.50
CA PRO A 47 -3.04 8.61 6.24
C PRO A 47 -2.33 9.59 5.30
N ALA A 48 -2.35 10.88 5.66
CA ALA A 48 -1.79 11.96 4.85
C ALA A 48 -0.25 11.95 4.72
N ALA A 49 0.43 10.99 5.35
CA ALA A 49 1.89 10.89 5.37
C ALA A 49 2.50 10.45 4.02
N ALA A 50 1.71 9.99 3.05
CA ALA A 50 2.17 9.86 1.67
C ALA A 50 2.09 11.21 0.98
N ALA A 51 3.25 11.77 0.60
CA ALA A 51 3.28 12.71 -0.50
C ALA A 51 2.64 12.03 -1.73
N ASP A 52 1.49 12.55 -2.15
CA ASP A 52 0.64 12.12 -3.26
C ASP A 52 0.23 10.62 -3.25
N PRO A 53 -1.01 10.27 -2.83
CA PRO A 53 -1.50 8.91 -2.95
C PRO A 53 -1.52 8.47 -4.43
N GLU A 54 -0.99 7.28 -4.70
CA GLU A 54 -1.02 6.67 -6.02
C GLU A 54 -2.42 6.12 -6.33
N GLU A 55 -2.83 6.11 -7.60
CA GLU A 55 -4.04 5.41 -8.01
C GLU A 55 -3.77 3.95 -8.37
N LEU A 56 -4.50 3.03 -7.73
CA LEU A 56 -4.51 1.62 -8.09
C LEU A 56 -5.81 1.24 -8.79
N THR A 57 -5.69 0.47 -9.87
CA THR A 57 -6.83 -0.23 -10.44
C THR A 57 -7.03 -1.57 -9.74
N VAL A 58 -8.16 -1.73 -9.05
CA VAL A 58 -8.54 -2.98 -8.38
C VAL A 58 -9.80 -3.57 -8.98
N VAL A 59 -9.88 -4.90 -9.03
CA VAL A 59 -11.10 -5.62 -9.41
C VAL A 59 -11.83 -6.02 -8.14
N ARG A 60 -13.10 -5.60 -8.02
CA ARG A 60 -13.91 -5.88 -6.85
C ARG A 60 -15.26 -6.43 -7.21
N ARG A 61 -15.84 -7.18 -6.27
CA ARG A 61 -17.24 -7.60 -6.35
C ARG A 61 -18.15 -6.38 -6.40
N HIS A 62 -19.16 -6.45 -7.25
CA HIS A 62 -20.24 -5.47 -7.36
C HIS A 62 -21.55 -6.23 -7.58
N GLY A 63 -22.29 -6.46 -6.49
CA GLY A 63 -23.46 -7.35 -6.49
C GLY A 63 -23.09 -8.78 -6.90
N ALA A 64 -23.67 -9.24 -8.01
CA ALA A 64 -23.40 -10.55 -8.61
C ALA A 64 -22.26 -10.55 -9.66
N ALA A 65 -21.66 -9.39 -9.96
CA ALA A 65 -20.60 -9.24 -10.96
C ALA A 65 -19.29 -8.73 -10.34
N VAL A 66 -18.27 -8.51 -11.18
CA VAL A 66 -17.03 -7.81 -10.81
C VAL A 66 -16.84 -6.55 -11.66
N ARG A 67 -16.26 -5.51 -11.06
CA ARG A 67 -15.98 -4.22 -11.72
C ARG A 67 -14.57 -3.75 -11.37
N ARG A 68 -13.95 -3.05 -12.32
CA ARG A 68 -12.70 -2.32 -12.11
C ARG A 68 -13.03 -0.99 -11.42
N ARG A 69 -12.20 -0.58 -10.45
CA ARG A 69 -12.27 0.70 -9.75
C ARG A 69 -10.86 1.27 -9.62
N GLN A 70 -10.72 2.58 -9.83
CA GLN A 70 -9.53 3.32 -9.36
C GLN A 70 -9.72 3.65 -7.89
N VAL A 71 -8.69 3.44 -7.09
CA VAL A 71 -8.70 3.71 -5.65
C VAL A 71 -7.40 4.40 -5.25
N PRO A 72 -7.43 5.32 -4.28
CA PRO A 72 -6.20 5.86 -3.73
C PRO A 72 -5.44 4.76 -2.97
N ALA A 73 -4.12 4.85 -3.00
CA ALA A 73 -3.22 3.96 -2.30
C ALA A 73 -2.01 4.68 -1.73
N LEU A 74 -1.59 4.26 -0.54
CA LEU A 74 -0.35 4.64 0.10
C LEU A 74 0.72 3.64 -0.36
N ALA A 75 1.62 4.07 -1.23
CA ALA A 75 2.69 3.22 -1.74
C ALA A 75 4.00 3.47 -0.99
N LEU A 76 4.54 2.42 -0.38
CA LEU A 76 5.79 2.46 0.36
C LEU A 76 6.88 1.64 -0.34
N PRO A 77 8.15 2.07 -0.30
CA PRO A 77 9.28 1.23 -0.64
C PRO A 77 9.27 -0.07 0.20
N LEU A 78 9.79 -1.17 -0.36
CA LEU A 78 9.83 -2.46 0.33
C LEU A 78 10.46 -2.38 1.73
N ALA A 79 11.56 -1.63 1.87
CA ALA A 79 12.27 -1.48 3.14
C ALA A 79 11.40 -0.87 4.25
N GLU A 80 10.50 0.05 3.91
CA GLU A 80 9.56 0.68 4.85
C GLU A 80 8.34 -0.20 5.12
N ALA A 81 7.87 -0.93 4.11
CA ALA A 81 6.69 -1.79 4.23
C ALA A 81 6.95 -3.07 5.05
N LEU A 82 8.14 -3.67 4.94
CA LEU A 82 8.43 -4.98 5.55
C LEU A 82 8.18 -5.02 7.07
N PRO A 83 8.66 -4.07 7.90
CA PRO A 83 8.37 -4.07 9.33
C PRO A 83 6.87 -3.99 9.65
N LEU A 84 6.08 -3.32 8.81
CA LEU A 84 4.63 -3.19 8.98
C LEU A 84 3.92 -4.52 8.69
N LEU A 85 4.29 -5.18 7.59
CA LEU A 85 3.72 -6.47 7.18
C LEU A 85 4.01 -7.57 8.22
N VAL A 86 5.24 -7.63 8.74
CA VAL A 86 5.64 -8.61 9.77
C VAL A 86 4.84 -8.43 11.07
N ARG A 87 4.52 -7.18 11.43
CA ARG A 87 3.66 -6.88 12.60
C ARG A 87 2.21 -7.25 12.32
N ALA A 88 1.68 -6.86 11.17
CA ALA A 88 0.29 -7.11 10.77
C ALA A 88 -0.07 -8.60 10.72
N ARG A 89 0.88 -9.49 10.39
CA ARG A 89 0.68 -10.95 10.42
C ARG A 89 0.09 -11.47 11.73
N ARG A 90 0.43 -10.83 12.86
CA ARG A 90 0.02 -11.25 14.20
C ARG A 90 -1.21 -10.49 14.73
N ASP A 91 -1.72 -9.55 13.96
CA ASP A 91 -2.83 -8.69 14.38
C ASP A 91 -4.18 -9.26 13.87
N PRO A 92 -5.11 -9.65 14.76
CA PRO A 92 -6.43 -10.14 14.36
C PRO A 92 -7.28 -9.14 13.56
N ALA A 93 -7.00 -7.84 13.68
CA ALA A 93 -7.66 -6.78 12.92
C ALA A 93 -7.01 -6.53 11.55
N ALA A 94 -5.91 -7.23 11.22
CA ALA A 94 -5.25 -7.07 9.94
C ALA A 94 -6.12 -7.56 8.79
N HIS A 95 -6.10 -6.82 7.68
CA HIS A 95 -6.72 -7.28 6.46
C HIS A 95 -6.04 -8.59 6.00
N PRO A 96 -6.80 -9.60 5.51
CA PRO A 96 -6.21 -10.87 5.08
C PRO A 96 -5.11 -10.72 4.01
N ALA A 97 -5.30 -9.81 3.05
CA ALA A 97 -4.30 -9.51 2.02
C ALA A 97 -3.04 -8.82 2.55
N THR A 98 -3.06 -8.31 3.78
CA THR A 98 -1.89 -7.71 4.45
C THR A 98 -1.21 -8.74 5.33
N ALA A 99 -1.99 -9.51 6.08
CA ALA A 99 -1.49 -10.62 6.89
C ALA A 99 -0.85 -11.75 6.07
N CYS A 100 -1.21 -11.94 4.79
CA CYS A 100 -0.65 -13.01 3.97
C CYS A 100 0.83 -12.80 3.57
N TRP A 101 1.35 -11.57 3.65
CA TRP A 101 2.73 -11.25 3.25
C TRP A 101 3.79 -11.57 4.32
N GLY A 102 3.40 -11.70 5.59
CA GLY A 102 4.30 -11.93 6.72
C GLY A 102 4.30 -13.35 7.26
#